data_AF-A0A515KI45-F1
#
_entry.id   AF-A0A515KI45-F1
#
_cell.length_a   1.000
_cell.length_b   1.000
_cell.length_c   1.000
_cell.angle_alpha   90.00
_cell.angle_beta   90.00
_cell.angle_gamma   90.00
#
_symmetry.space_group_name_H-M   'P 1'
#
loop_
_entity.id
_entity.type
_entity.pdbx_description
1 polymer ?
#
loop_
_entity_poly.entity_id
_entity_poly.type
_entity_poly.pdbx_seq_one_letter_code
_entity_poly.pdbx_strand_id
1 'polypeptide(L)'
;MTDDSNAKATQAVSPVPFRQALGQFPTGVTVVTAMAGDHPVGMTANSFSSVSLDPPLVLWSVAKSSPSHDPFVAAEAFAIHFLGANHGELAMRFGRRGSDKFADIVHAPGVTGAPLIEGLAPIFECKTWARYPGGDHTILVGEVVRFVERNHDPLVFHSGELRRIDNALRRAPKLASGSFARNYLSYLLARASFNVSREFHARLKEWDLTVPEWRVLACLMDVEGLSVGELAAMALMKQPGLTKVLDRMERDGFLKRQNASEDRRRVTLHLTAKGRARVKPVQAAALAHEAELLKQFSDSERATIKHALDLLIDSGMAEKDGE
;
A
#
# COMPACT_ATOMS: atom_id res chain seq x y z
N MET A 1 -29.53 37.39 53.35
CA MET A 1 -28.51 38.32 52.80
C MET A 1 -27.19 37.58 52.76
N THR A 2 -26.98 36.83 51.67
CA THR A 2 -25.71 36.29 51.16
C THR A 2 -26.09 35.75 49.79
N ASP A 3 -25.95 36.58 48.77
CA ASP A 3 -26.17 36.21 47.38
C ASP A 3 -24.84 35.77 46.79
N ASP A 4 -24.91 34.65 46.09
CA ASP A 4 -23.81 33.79 45.67
C ASP A 4 -23.18 34.37 44.39
N SER A 5 -22.28 35.35 44.55
CA SER A 5 -21.54 35.95 43.43
C SER A 5 -20.35 35.10 43.03
N ASN A 6 -20.61 34.00 42.32
CA ASN A 6 -19.55 33.29 41.59
C ASN A 6 -19.99 32.80 40.21
N ALA A 7 -20.44 33.75 39.38
CA ALA A 7 -20.52 33.53 37.94
C ALA A 7 -19.09 33.51 37.35
N LYS A 8 -18.49 32.31 37.25
CA LYS A 8 -17.24 32.11 36.50
C LYS A 8 -17.44 32.55 35.05
N ALA A 9 -16.73 33.60 34.66
CA ALA A 9 -16.62 34.03 33.27
C ALA A 9 -16.08 32.88 32.41
N THR A 10 -16.86 32.45 31.42
CA THR A 10 -16.45 31.44 30.44
C THR A 10 -15.27 31.97 29.63
N GLN A 11 -14.08 31.40 29.83
CA GLN A 11 -12.88 31.79 29.11
C GLN A 11 -13.03 31.43 27.62
N ALA A 12 -12.93 32.42 26.73
CA ALA A 12 -13.06 32.21 25.29
C ALA A 12 -11.95 31.28 24.78
N VAL A 13 -12.34 30.25 24.01
CA VAL A 13 -11.42 29.27 23.43
C VAL A 13 -10.63 29.90 22.28
N SER A 14 -9.30 29.91 22.38
CA SER A 14 -8.44 30.41 21.31
C SER A 14 -8.44 29.44 20.10
N PRO A 15 -8.66 29.92 18.86
CA PRO A 15 -8.77 29.06 17.68
C PRO A 15 -7.51 28.23 17.35
N VAL A 16 -6.32 28.77 17.60
CA VAL A 16 -5.06 28.09 17.25
C VAL A 16 -4.80 26.86 18.14
N PRO A 17 -4.78 26.98 19.49
CA PRO A 17 -4.67 25.81 20.37
C PRO A 17 -5.80 24.80 20.17
N PHE A 18 -7.02 25.27 19.89
CA PHE A 18 -8.15 24.38 19.60
C PHE A 18 -7.91 23.54 18.35
N ARG A 19 -7.46 24.16 17.25
CA ARG A 19 -7.10 23.43 16.01
C ARG A 19 -5.94 22.47 16.23
N GLN A 20 -4.92 22.86 16.98
CA GLN A 20 -3.78 21.99 17.30
C GLN A 20 -4.22 20.76 18.11
N ALA A 21 -5.11 20.94 19.09
CA ALA A 21 -5.68 19.86 19.88
C ALA A 21 -6.52 18.90 19.01
N LEU A 22 -7.39 19.43 18.13
CA LEU A 22 -8.14 18.61 17.18
C LEU A 22 -7.23 17.82 16.24
N GLY A 23 -6.10 18.40 15.84
CA GLY A 23 -5.10 17.74 14.99
C GLY A 23 -4.47 16.49 15.61
N GLN A 24 -4.60 16.28 16.93
CA GLN A 24 -4.12 15.06 17.59
C GLN A 24 -5.02 13.84 17.36
N PHE A 25 -6.24 14.02 16.85
CA PHE A 25 -7.09 12.92 16.44
C PHE A 25 -6.78 12.54 14.98
N PRO A 26 -6.10 11.41 14.72
CA PRO A 26 -5.78 11.01 13.36
C PRO A 26 -7.04 10.67 12.58
N THR A 27 -7.07 11.04 11.30
CA THR A 27 -8.21 10.81 10.40
C THR A 27 -7.72 10.22 9.10
N GLY A 28 -8.57 9.44 8.43
CA GLY A 28 -8.38 9.15 7.01
C GLY A 28 -8.57 10.42 6.18
N VAL A 29 -8.04 10.44 4.96
CA VAL A 29 -8.24 11.54 4.00
C VAL A 29 -9.22 11.09 2.92
N THR A 30 -10.16 11.96 2.58
CA THR A 30 -11.14 11.73 1.52
C THR A 30 -11.10 12.83 0.47
N VAL A 31 -11.54 12.51 -0.75
CA VAL A 31 -11.99 13.50 -1.73
C VAL A 31 -13.49 13.33 -1.91
N VAL A 32 -14.23 14.39 -1.61
CA VAL A 32 -15.66 14.46 -1.86
C VAL A 32 -15.90 15.17 -3.18
N THR A 33 -16.82 14.65 -3.98
CA THR A 33 -17.15 15.13 -5.32
C THR A 33 -18.65 15.27 -5.50
N ALA A 34 -19.09 16.25 -6.28
CA ALA A 34 -20.49 16.46 -6.64
C ALA A 34 -20.57 17.17 -8.00
N MET A 35 -21.79 17.29 -8.54
CA MET A 35 -22.06 18.13 -9.71
C MET A 35 -22.62 19.48 -9.28
N ALA A 36 -22.11 20.55 -9.88
CA ALA A 36 -22.61 21.91 -9.77
C ALA A 36 -23.19 22.33 -11.12
N GLY A 37 -24.47 22.02 -11.36
CA GLY A 37 -24.99 22.00 -12.73
C GLY A 37 -24.24 20.94 -13.54
N ASP A 38 -23.66 21.34 -14.68
CA ASP A 38 -22.89 20.44 -15.56
C ASP A 38 -21.38 20.39 -15.23
N HIS A 39 -20.94 21.07 -14.17
CA HIS A 39 -19.53 21.14 -13.81
C HIS A 39 -19.19 20.30 -12.58
N PRO A 40 -18.17 19.42 -12.63
CA PRO A 40 -17.76 18.65 -11.46
C PRO A 40 -17.05 19.54 -10.44
N VAL A 41 -17.41 19.40 -9.17
CA VAL A 41 -16.74 20.05 -8.04
C VAL A 41 -16.18 19.00 -7.10
N GLY A 42 -15.06 19.34 -6.45
CA GLY A 42 -14.34 18.40 -5.60
C GLY A 42 -13.57 19.10 -4.48
N MET A 43 -13.50 18.44 -3.33
CA MET A 43 -12.83 18.95 -2.14
C MET A 43 -12.21 17.82 -1.33
N THR A 44 -10.96 18.03 -0.90
CA THR A 44 -10.34 17.17 0.11
C THR A 44 -10.98 17.44 1.47
N ALA A 45 -11.41 16.39 2.15
CA ALA A 45 -11.99 16.46 3.49
C ALA A 45 -11.43 15.37 4.39
N ASN A 46 -11.20 15.71 5.66
CA ASN A 46 -10.87 14.76 6.71
C ASN A 46 -11.88 14.82 7.88
N SER A 47 -13.01 15.52 7.67
CA SER A 47 -14.14 15.63 8.60
C SER A 47 -15.17 14.50 8.44
N PHE A 48 -14.85 13.48 7.64
CA PHE A 48 -15.72 12.34 7.41
C PHE A 48 -15.95 11.50 8.68
N SER A 49 -17.18 11.02 8.88
CA SER A 49 -17.50 9.98 9.86
C SER A 49 -18.69 9.14 9.42
N SER A 50 -18.71 7.86 9.82
CA SER A 50 -19.93 7.04 9.77
C SER A 50 -20.92 7.48 10.84
N VAL A 51 -22.22 7.38 10.55
CA VAL A 51 -23.31 7.82 11.43
C VAL A 51 -24.26 6.67 11.79
N SER A 52 -24.73 5.92 10.80
CA SER A 52 -25.74 4.88 10.99
C SER A 52 -25.53 3.72 10.01
N LEU A 53 -25.94 2.51 10.41
CA LEU A 53 -25.97 1.33 9.54
C LEU A 53 -27.34 1.13 8.88
N ASP A 54 -28.43 1.47 9.56
CA ASP A 54 -29.79 1.36 9.03
C ASP A 54 -30.65 2.58 9.46
N PRO A 55 -30.95 3.53 8.55
CA PRO A 55 -30.43 3.60 7.17
C PRO A 55 -28.90 3.84 7.16
N PRO A 56 -28.18 3.51 6.07
CA PRO A 56 -26.74 3.65 5.99
C PRO A 56 -26.34 5.12 5.79
N LEU A 57 -25.97 5.80 6.89
CA LEU A 57 -25.67 7.23 6.89
C LEU A 57 -24.20 7.52 7.18
N VAL A 58 -23.65 8.51 6.47
CA VAL A 58 -22.33 9.10 6.69
C VAL A 58 -22.44 10.61 6.76
N LEU A 59 -21.44 11.29 7.33
CA LEU A 59 -21.38 12.74 7.34
C LEU A 59 -19.98 13.27 7.00
N TRP A 60 -19.94 14.53 6.60
CA TRP A 60 -18.73 15.35 6.52
C TRP A 60 -19.10 16.83 6.61
N SER A 61 -18.12 17.70 6.81
CA SER A 61 -18.34 19.14 6.99
C SER A 61 -17.58 19.96 5.95
N VAL A 62 -18.29 20.90 5.31
CA VAL A 62 -17.73 21.85 4.34
C VAL A 62 -17.66 23.26 4.95
N ALA A 63 -16.49 23.90 4.85
CA ALA A 63 -16.30 25.25 5.37
C ALA A 63 -17.13 26.27 4.57
N LYS A 64 -17.81 27.19 5.25
CA LYS A 64 -18.57 28.28 4.61
C LYS A 64 -17.69 29.23 3.80
N SER A 65 -16.38 29.26 4.08
CA SER A 65 -15.39 30.04 3.33
C SER A 65 -14.84 29.32 2.08
N SER A 66 -15.28 28.09 1.81
CA SER A 66 -14.87 27.32 0.63
C SER A 66 -15.63 27.79 -0.61
N PRO A 67 -14.98 28.01 -1.77
CA PRO A 67 -15.67 28.29 -3.03
C PRO A 67 -16.62 27.17 -3.46
N SER A 68 -16.40 25.94 -2.98
CA SER A 68 -17.27 24.80 -3.26
C SER A 68 -18.41 24.63 -2.25
N HIS A 69 -18.54 25.53 -1.25
CA HIS A 69 -19.59 25.43 -0.23
C HIS A 69 -20.99 25.38 -0.82
N ASP A 70 -21.40 26.43 -1.54
CA ASP A 70 -22.76 26.50 -2.09
C ASP A 70 -23.04 25.38 -3.10
N PRO A 71 -22.11 25.04 -4.02
CA PRO A 71 -22.24 23.83 -4.84
C PRO A 71 -22.53 22.55 -4.05
N PHE A 72 -21.78 22.26 -2.98
CA PHE A 72 -22.02 21.04 -2.19
C PHE A 72 -23.30 21.09 -1.36
N VAL A 73 -23.68 22.26 -0.84
CA VAL A 73 -24.92 22.42 -0.07
C VAL A 73 -26.16 22.25 -0.95
N ALA A 74 -26.10 22.77 -2.19
CA ALA A 74 -27.17 22.64 -3.17
C ALA A 74 -27.26 21.25 -3.81
N ALA A 75 -26.15 20.50 -3.88
CA ALA A 75 -26.11 19.19 -4.50
C ALA A 75 -27.07 18.18 -3.83
N GLU A 76 -27.81 17.44 -4.66
CA GLU A 76 -28.69 16.34 -4.23
C GLU A 76 -27.92 15.03 -4.01
N ALA A 77 -26.71 14.93 -4.54
CA ALA A 77 -25.84 13.77 -4.40
C ALA A 77 -24.36 14.16 -4.40
N PHE A 78 -23.56 13.32 -3.76
CA PHE A 78 -22.11 13.42 -3.74
C PHE A 78 -21.46 12.03 -3.60
N ALA A 79 -20.21 11.91 -4.02
CA ALA A 79 -19.42 10.70 -3.82
C ALA A 79 -18.20 10.99 -2.94
N ILE A 80 -17.94 10.11 -1.97
CA ILE A 80 -16.80 10.16 -1.05
C ILE A 80 -15.79 9.10 -1.47
N HIS A 81 -14.58 9.53 -1.81
CA HIS A 81 -13.48 8.66 -2.18
C HIS A 81 -12.48 8.58 -1.03
N PHE A 82 -12.19 7.40 -0.51
CA PHE A 82 -11.14 7.22 0.48
C PHE A 82 -9.78 7.21 -0.21
N LEU A 83 -8.85 8.04 0.26
CA LEU A 83 -7.54 8.14 -0.35
C LEU A 83 -6.58 7.09 0.21
N GLY A 84 -5.78 6.52 -0.69
CA GLY A 84 -4.68 5.64 -0.35
C GLY A 84 -3.39 6.40 -0.09
N ALA A 85 -2.46 5.75 0.58
CA ALA A 85 -1.22 6.33 1.06
C ALA A 85 -0.29 6.84 -0.06
N ASN A 86 -0.55 6.49 -1.32
CA ASN A 86 0.09 7.01 -2.53
C ASN A 86 -0.65 8.19 -3.19
N HIS A 87 -1.82 8.61 -2.69
CA HIS A 87 -2.66 9.68 -3.27
C HIS A 87 -2.44 11.05 -2.62
N GLY A 88 -1.25 11.31 -2.06
CA GLY A 88 -0.94 12.58 -1.40
C GLY A 88 -1.03 13.80 -2.33
N GLU A 89 -0.58 13.65 -3.58
CA GLU A 89 -0.69 14.71 -4.59
C GLU A 89 -2.15 15.03 -4.92
N LEU A 90 -3.00 14.01 -5.04
CA LEU A 90 -4.43 14.16 -5.27
C LEU A 90 -5.11 14.89 -4.10
N ALA A 91 -4.77 14.53 -2.86
CA ALA A 91 -5.25 15.20 -1.66
C ALA A 91 -4.88 16.70 -1.66
N MET A 92 -3.65 17.03 -2.02
CA MET A 92 -3.20 18.42 -2.11
C MET A 92 -3.89 19.17 -3.24
N ARG A 93 -4.09 18.53 -4.40
CA ARG A 93 -4.79 19.10 -5.54
C ARG A 93 -6.22 19.50 -5.20
N PHE A 94 -6.99 18.59 -4.62
CA PHE A 94 -8.38 18.87 -4.24
C PHE A 94 -8.52 19.76 -2.99
N GLY A 95 -7.43 20.00 -2.24
CA GLY A 95 -7.37 20.94 -1.12
C GLY A 95 -7.08 22.40 -1.51
N ARG A 96 -6.59 22.67 -2.73
CA ARG A 96 -6.29 24.04 -3.21
C ARG A 96 -7.57 24.84 -3.50
N ARG A 97 -7.47 26.17 -3.43
CA ARG A 97 -8.55 27.10 -3.86
C ARG A 97 -8.35 27.49 -5.34
N GLY A 98 -9.44 27.62 -6.10
CA GLY A 98 -9.47 28.38 -7.36
C GLY A 98 -8.79 27.77 -8.60
N SER A 99 -8.54 26.46 -8.64
CA SER A 99 -7.99 25.76 -9.82
C SER A 99 -9.01 24.81 -10.45
N ASP A 100 -8.86 24.50 -11.74
CA ASP A 100 -9.55 23.33 -12.34
C ASP A 100 -8.99 22.05 -11.72
N LYS A 101 -9.69 21.55 -10.70
CA LYS A 101 -9.27 20.38 -9.94
C LYS A 101 -9.46 19.08 -10.72
N PHE A 102 -10.24 19.07 -11.80
CA PHE A 102 -10.54 17.87 -12.59
C PHE A 102 -9.77 17.80 -13.90
N ALA A 103 -9.05 18.84 -14.31
CA ALA A 103 -8.17 18.79 -15.48
C ALA A 103 -7.27 17.52 -15.47
N ASP A 104 -7.27 16.74 -16.55
CA ASP A 104 -6.48 15.50 -16.66
C ASP A 104 -6.81 14.40 -15.62
N ILE A 105 -7.93 14.53 -14.89
CA ILE A 105 -8.45 13.47 -14.02
C ILE A 105 -9.53 12.72 -14.77
N VAL A 106 -9.28 11.44 -15.03
CA VAL A 106 -10.29 10.54 -15.58
C VAL A 106 -11.35 10.28 -14.52
N HIS A 107 -12.59 10.59 -14.86
CA HIS A 107 -13.76 10.37 -14.01
C HIS A 107 -14.98 10.01 -14.84
N ALA A 108 -15.93 9.32 -14.21
CA ALA A 108 -17.18 8.91 -14.83
C ALA A 108 -18.36 9.18 -13.88
N PRO A 109 -19.58 9.41 -14.38
CA PRO A 109 -20.74 9.57 -13.51
C PRO A 109 -21.04 8.26 -12.75
N GLY A 110 -21.27 8.39 -11.45
CA GLY A 110 -21.79 7.31 -10.61
C GLY A 110 -23.29 7.08 -10.81
N VAL A 111 -23.88 6.16 -10.04
CA VAL A 111 -25.34 5.90 -10.05
C VAL A 111 -26.16 7.10 -9.58
N THR A 112 -25.55 7.99 -8.78
CA THR A 112 -26.19 9.23 -8.34
C THR A 112 -25.87 10.42 -9.25
N GLY A 113 -25.08 10.22 -10.30
CA GLY A 113 -24.56 11.29 -11.16
C GLY A 113 -23.34 12.03 -10.59
N ALA A 114 -22.96 11.78 -9.33
CA ALA A 114 -21.74 12.35 -8.77
C ALA A 114 -20.48 11.80 -9.50
N PRO A 115 -19.45 12.62 -9.76
CA PRO A 115 -18.23 12.17 -10.44
C PRO A 115 -17.45 11.14 -9.63
N LEU A 116 -17.17 9.98 -10.21
CA LEU A 116 -16.30 8.96 -9.63
C LEU A 116 -14.92 9.05 -10.26
N ILE A 117 -13.89 9.30 -9.45
CA ILE A 117 -12.49 9.36 -9.91
C ILE A 117 -11.98 7.93 -10.13
N GLU A 118 -11.48 7.64 -11.32
CA GLU A 118 -10.99 6.31 -11.67
C GLU A 118 -9.78 5.89 -10.81
N GLY A 119 -9.70 4.60 -10.48
CA GLY A 119 -8.58 4.05 -9.70
C GLY A 119 -8.68 4.28 -8.18
N LEU A 120 -9.67 5.03 -7.71
CA LEU A 120 -9.95 5.17 -6.28
C LEU A 120 -10.92 4.10 -5.78
N ALA A 121 -10.62 3.52 -4.62
CA ALA A 121 -11.53 2.74 -3.81
C ALA A 121 -10.93 2.59 -2.39
N PRO A 122 -11.74 2.55 -1.32
CA PRO A 122 -13.22 2.57 -1.30
C PRO A 122 -13.88 3.86 -1.80
N ILE A 123 -15.10 3.73 -2.32
CA ILE A 123 -15.96 4.84 -2.75
C ILE A 123 -17.36 4.65 -2.15
N PHE A 124 -17.98 5.74 -1.69
CA PHE A 124 -19.37 5.77 -1.22
C PHE A 124 -20.17 6.81 -2.01
N GLU A 125 -21.19 6.35 -2.72
CA GLU A 125 -22.12 7.19 -3.47
C GLU A 125 -23.33 7.51 -2.60
N CYS A 126 -23.54 8.80 -2.36
CA CYS A 126 -24.51 9.28 -1.39
C CYS A 126 -25.57 10.16 -2.05
N LYS A 127 -26.82 10.01 -1.59
CA LYS A 127 -27.84 11.07 -1.74
C LYS A 127 -27.76 11.97 -0.52
N THR A 128 -27.93 13.28 -0.71
CA THR A 128 -27.94 14.23 0.41
C THR A 128 -29.19 13.98 1.27
N TRP A 129 -28.97 13.48 2.48
CA TRP A 129 -30.02 13.16 3.45
C TRP A 129 -30.45 14.39 4.23
N ALA A 130 -29.48 15.15 4.76
CA ALA A 130 -29.76 16.35 5.55
C ALA A 130 -28.57 17.33 5.53
N ARG A 131 -28.86 18.60 5.84
CA ARG A 131 -27.86 19.66 6.03
C ARG A 131 -28.10 20.32 7.40
N TYR A 132 -27.03 20.51 8.18
CA TYR A 132 -27.11 21.16 9.49
C TYR A 132 -26.10 22.30 9.63
N PRO A 133 -26.44 23.40 10.32
CA PRO A 133 -25.47 24.40 10.73
C PRO A 133 -24.39 23.79 11.65
N GLY A 134 -23.11 24.06 11.36
CA GLY A 134 -21.97 23.60 12.15
C GLY A 134 -21.00 24.75 12.45
N GLY A 135 -21.51 25.88 12.93
CA GLY A 135 -20.70 27.08 13.16
C GLY A 135 -20.22 27.71 11.84
N ASP A 136 -18.91 27.74 11.62
CA ASP A 136 -18.28 28.20 10.37
C ASP A 136 -18.28 27.15 9.24
N HIS A 137 -18.88 25.98 9.50
CA HIS A 137 -19.10 24.91 8.52
C HIS A 137 -20.60 24.61 8.34
N THR A 138 -20.91 23.87 7.27
CA THR A 138 -22.18 23.17 7.08
C THR A 138 -21.90 21.67 7.14
N ILE A 139 -22.65 20.95 7.98
CA ILE A 139 -22.58 19.49 8.11
C ILE A 139 -23.52 18.90 7.07
N LEU A 140 -22.98 18.05 6.19
CA LEU A 140 -23.73 17.31 5.19
C LEU A 140 -23.83 15.85 5.62
N VAL A 141 -25.05 15.35 5.73
CA VAL A 141 -25.34 13.93 5.97
C VAL A 141 -25.77 13.31 4.65
N GLY A 142 -25.15 12.19 4.29
CA GLY A 142 -25.45 11.43 3.09
C GLY A 142 -25.99 10.06 3.42
N GLU A 143 -27.04 9.66 2.73
CA GLU A 143 -27.50 8.27 2.68
C GLU A 143 -26.74 7.52 1.59
N VAL A 144 -26.00 6.48 1.97
CA VAL A 144 -25.21 5.67 1.06
C VAL A 144 -26.14 4.77 0.25
N VAL A 145 -26.23 5.01 -1.05
CA VAL A 145 -27.08 4.22 -1.96
C VAL A 145 -26.30 3.18 -2.74
N ARG A 146 -24.98 3.36 -2.85
CA ARG A 146 -24.03 2.41 -3.45
C ARG A 146 -22.64 2.63 -2.87
N PHE A 147 -21.85 1.56 -2.76
CA PHE A 147 -20.44 1.67 -2.42
C PHE A 147 -19.61 0.63 -3.17
N VAL A 148 -18.31 0.91 -3.26
CA VAL A 148 -17.30 -0.03 -3.74
C VAL A 148 -16.40 -0.36 -2.56
N GLU A 149 -16.44 -1.60 -2.10
CA GLU A 149 -15.55 -2.10 -1.06
C GLU A 149 -14.19 -2.46 -1.66
N ARG A 150 -13.11 -2.00 -1.03
CA ARG A 150 -11.76 -2.45 -1.33
C ARG A 150 -10.85 -2.24 -0.12
N ASN A 151 -10.10 -3.27 0.26
CA ASN A 151 -8.99 -3.08 1.19
C ASN A 151 -7.92 -2.18 0.57
N HIS A 152 -7.49 -1.14 1.28
CA HIS A 152 -6.43 -0.25 0.82
C HIS A 152 -5.54 0.20 2.00
N ASP A 153 -4.32 0.65 1.68
CA ASP A 153 -3.42 1.31 2.63
C ASP A 153 -3.81 2.79 2.72
N PRO A 154 -4.40 3.28 3.83
CA PRO A 154 -5.03 4.60 3.85
C PRO A 154 -4.02 5.74 3.99
N LEU A 155 -4.32 6.85 3.33
CA LEU A 155 -3.68 8.13 3.65
C LEU A 155 -4.24 8.66 4.96
N VAL A 156 -3.35 9.00 5.90
CA VAL A 156 -3.70 9.54 7.21
C VAL A 156 -3.34 11.01 7.28
N PHE A 157 -4.20 11.82 7.91
CA PHE A 157 -3.86 13.19 8.30
C PHE A 157 -3.80 13.28 9.82
N HIS A 158 -2.67 13.73 10.34
CA HIS A 158 -2.43 13.87 11.77
C HIS A 158 -1.44 15.00 12.05
N SER A 159 -1.81 15.86 13.00
CA SER A 159 -1.02 17.01 13.45
C SER A 159 -0.58 17.95 12.31
N GLY A 160 -1.44 18.14 11.31
CA GLY A 160 -1.17 19.04 10.17
C GLY A 160 -0.42 18.40 9.00
N GLU A 161 -0.10 17.11 9.07
CA GLU A 161 0.74 16.42 8.09
C GLU A 161 0.06 15.18 7.50
N LEU A 162 0.31 14.93 6.21
CA LEU A 162 -0.03 13.68 5.55
C LEU A 162 0.96 12.58 5.97
N ARG A 163 0.42 11.43 6.38
CA ARG A 163 1.16 10.29 6.92
C ARG A 163 0.61 8.99 6.34
N ARG A 164 1.36 7.90 6.54
CA ARG A 164 0.98 6.54 6.17
C ARG A 164 0.85 5.70 7.43
N ILE A 165 0.00 4.68 7.40
CA ILE A 165 0.02 3.66 8.45
C ILE A 165 1.15 2.69 8.10
N ASP A 166 2.22 2.71 8.89
CA ASP A 166 3.25 1.69 8.77
C ASP A 166 2.65 0.35 9.21
N ASN A 167 2.35 -0.52 8.24
CA ASN A 167 2.08 -1.94 8.46
C ASN A 167 3.38 -2.70 8.83
N ALA A 168 4.24 -2.07 9.64
CA ALA A 168 5.35 -2.76 10.27
C ALA A 168 4.74 -3.90 11.11
N LEU A 169 4.95 -5.13 10.64
CA LEU A 169 4.66 -6.35 11.40
C LEU A 169 5.02 -6.11 12.86
N ARG A 170 4.10 -6.42 13.77
CA ARG A 170 4.29 -6.24 15.22
C ARG A 170 5.70 -6.65 15.58
N ARG A 171 6.49 -5.70 16.11
CA ARG A 171 7.88 -5.95 16.48
C ARG A 171 7.89 -7.10 17.48
N ALA A 172 8.54 -8.22 17.13
CA ALA A 172 8.67 -9.33 18.06
C ALA A 172 9.32 -8.82 19.37
N PRO A 173 8.85 -9.27 20.55
CA PRO A 173 9.43 -8.85 21.82
C PRO A 173 10.93 -9.16 21.85
N LYS A 174 11.71 -8.35 22.57
CA LYS A 174 13.14 -8.63 22.78
C LYS A 174 13.25 -9.93 23.58
N LEU A 175 13.73 -10.99 22.94
CA LEU A 175 14.04 -12.25 23.61
C LEU A 175 15.30 -12.10 24.46
N ALA A 176 15.28 -12.63 25.68
CA ALA A 176 16.47 -12.74 26.53
C ALA A 176 17.60 -13.51 25.81
N SER A 177 18.85 -13.20 26.14
CA SER A 177 20.05 -13.80 25.51
C SER A 177 20.06 -15.34 25.57
N GLY A 178 19.54 -15.93 26.66
CA GLY A 178 19.45 -17.39 26.83
C GLY A 178 18.22 -18.06 26.22
N SER A 179 17.33 -17.33 25.52
CA SER A 179 16.11 -17.91 24.97
C SER A 179 16.42 -18.91 23.85
N PHE A 180 15.76 -20.07 23.87
CA PHE A 180 15.84 -21.07 22.79
C PHE A 180 15.59 -20.45 21.40
N ALA A 181 14.54 -19.65 21.26
CA ALA A 181 14.19 -18.99 19.99
C ALA A 181 15.19 -17.92 19.54
N ARG A 182 16.12 -17.50 20.41
CA ARG A 182 17.21 -16.59 20.07
C ARG A 182 18.49 -17.32 19.66
N ASN A 183 18.67 -18.59 20.06
CA ASN A 183 19.92 -19.32 19.86
C ASN A 183 19.78 -20.54 18.92
N TYR A 184 18.56 -21.03 18.69
CA TYR A 184 18.33 -22.15 17.78
C TYR A 184 18.52 -21.72 16.32
N LEU A 185 19.46 -22.37 15.64
CA LEU A 185 19.96 -21.98 14.31
C LEU A 185 18.83 -21.83 13.27
N SER A 186 17.90 -22.78 13.19
CA SER A 186 16.81 -22.72 12.20
C SER A 186 15.90 -21.50 12.40
N TYR A 187 15.68 -21.07 13.65
CA TYR A 187 14.94 -19.83 13.92
C TYR A 187 15.74 -18.59 13.57
N LEU A 188 17.05 -18.60 13.82
CA LEU A 188 17.94 -17.51 13.43
C LEU A 188 17.93 -17.33 11.90
N LEU A 189 18.10 -18.41 11.15
CA LEU A 189 18.07 -18.40 9.68
C LEU A 189 16.72 -17.91 9.15
N ALA A 190 15.60 -18.44 9.66
CA ALA A 190 14.27 -18.03 9.23
C ALA A 190 14.01 -16.53 9.50
N ARG A 191 14.36 -16.04 10.69
CA ARG A 191 14.19 -14.62 11.06
C ARG A 191 15.13 -13.70 10.30
N ALA A 192 16.38 -14.11 10.11
CA ALA A 192 17.36 -13.36 9.32
C ALA A 192 16.89 -13.25 7.88
N SER A 193 16.57 -14.38 7.24
CA SER A 193 16.02 -14.43 5.88
C SER A 193 14.78 -13.56 5.73
N PHE A 194 13.84 -13.65 6.67
CA PHE A 194 12.64 -12.82 6.66
C PHE A 194 12.96 -11.33 6.74
N ASN A 195 13.79 -10.90 7.69
CA ASN A 195 14.13 -9.49 7.87
C ASN A 195 14.94 -8.92 6.71
N VAL A 196 15.93 -9.67 6.22
CA VAL A 196 16.81 -9.31 5.10
C VAL A 196 16.02 -9.17 3.81
N SER A 197 15.10 -10.10 3.54
CA SER A 197 14.38 -10.13 2.26
C SER A 197 13.15 -9.23 2.23
N ARG A 198 12.51 -8.93 3.37
CA ARG A 198 11.23 -8.22 3.42
C ARG A 198 11.27 -6.85 2.75
N GLU A 199 12.29 -6.05 3.05
CA GLU A 199 12.41 -4.70 2.49
C GLU A 199 12.54 -4.74 0.97
N PHE A 200 13.46 -5.56 0.45
CA PHE A 200 13.63 -5.73 -0.98
C PHE A 200 12.39 -6.31 -1.67
N HIS A 201 11.76 -7.34 -1.10
CA HIS A 201 10.53 -7.92 -1.63
C HIS A 201 9.38 -6.90 -1.69
N ALA A 202 9.28 -5.98 -0.74
CA ALA A 202 8.28 -4.91 -0.77
C ALA A 202 8.52 -3.90 -1.91
N ARG A 203 9.76 -3.77 -2.38
CA ARG A 203 10.16 -2.91 -3.49
C ARG A 203 9.94 -3.54 -4.85
N LEU A 204 9.77 -4.86 -4.97
CA LEU A 204 9.55 -5.52 -6.27
C LEU A 204 8.36 -4.95 -7.07
N LYS A 205 7.37 -4.36 -6.38
CA LYS A 205 6.26 -3.62 -7.00
C LYS A 205 6.70 -2.42 -7.86
N GLU A 206 7.85 -1.80 -7.56
CA GLU A 206 8.45 -0.71 -8.35
C GLU A 206 8.73 -1.17 -9.79
N TRP A 207 8.98 -2.47 -9.97
CA TRP A 207 9.21 -3.09 -11.26
C TRP A 207 8.07 -3.98 -11.71
N ASP A 208 6.86 -3.87 -11.12
CA ASP A 208 5.72 -4.72 -11.46
C ASP A 208 6.10 -6.21 -11.54
N LEU A 209 6.77 -6.68 -10.48
CA LEU A 209 7.18 -8.06 -10.30
C LEU A 209 6.64 -8.59 -8.97
N THR A 210 6.22 -9.85 -8.99
CA THR A 210 5.95 -10.62 -7.78
C THR A 210 7.22 -11.30 -7.26
N VAL A 211 7.23 -11.68 -5.97
CA VAL A 211 8.35 -12.44 -5.38
C VAL A 211 8.64 -13.75 -6.16
N PRO A 212 7.63 -14.56 -6.55
CA PRO A 212 7.88 -15.75 -7.37
C PRO A 212 8.53 -15.45 -8.72
N GLU A 213 8.07 -14.42 -9.44
CA GLU A 213 8.67 -14.02 -10.73
C GLU A 213 10.11 -13.55 -10.55
N TRP A 214 10.39 -12.76 -9.51
CA TRP A 214 11.75 -12.36 -9.16
C TRP A 214 12.67 -13.56 -8.93
N ARG A 215 12.23 -14.55 -8.13
CA ARG A 215 13.05 -15.74 -7.86
C ARG A 215 13.35 -16.54 -9.13
N VAL A 216 12.35 -16.70 -10.00
CA VAL A 216 12.55 -17.36 -11.30
C VAL A 216 13.58 -16.61 -12.14
N LEU A 217 13.44 -15.29 -12.27
CA LEU A 217 14.38 -14.47 -13.04
C LEU A 217 15.79 -14.53 -12.44
N ALA A 218 15.92 -14.41 -11.11
CA ALA A 218 17.20 -14.45 -10.41
C ALA A 218 17.92 -15.80 -10.60
N CYS A 219 17.23 -16.94 -10.48
CA CYS A 219 17.85 -18.25 -10.69
C CYS A 219 18.32 -18.45 -12.14
N LEU A 220 17.55 -17.98 -13.13
CA LEU A 220 17.87 -18.16 -14.55
C LEU A 220 18.85 -17.12 -15.11
N MET A 221 19.24 -16.12 -14.32
CA MET A 221 20.27 -15.16 -14.72
C MET A 221 21.64 -15.80 -14.82
N ASP A 222 21.97 -16.64 -13.83
CA ASP A 222 23.31 -17.22 -13.65
C ASP A 222 23.39 -18.65 -14.20
N VAL A 223 22.27 -19.36 -14.29
CA VAL A 223 22.21 -20.74 -14.81
C VAL A 223 21.10 -20.85 -15.86
N GLU A 224 21.48 -21.00 -17.13
CA GLU A 224 20.55 -21.35 -18.20
C GLU A 224 20.31 -22.86 -18.26
N GLY A 225 19.14 -23.27 -18.74
CA GLY A 225 18.87 -24.67 -19.03
C GLY A 225 18.36 -25.51 -17.86
N LEU A 226 17.92 -24.88 -16.76
CA LEU A 226 17.29 -25.58 -15.63
C LEU A 226 15.98 -26.23 -16.06
N SER A 227 15.76 -27.46 -15.62
CA SER A 227 14.44 -28.09 -15.66
C SER A 227 13.47 -27.41 -14.68
N VAL A 228 12.18 -27.70 -14.83
CA VAL A 228 11.15 -27.16 -13.92
C VAL A 228 11.38 -27.63 -12.48
N GLY A 229 11.86 -28.87 -12.28
CA GLY A 229 12.15 -29.43 -10.96
C GLY A 229 13.32 -28.75 -10.27
N GLU A 230 14.44 -28.60 -10.98
CA GLU A 230 15.64 -27.90 -10.47
C GLU A 230 15.31 -26.44 -10.14
N LEU A 231 14.58 -25.75 -11.02
CA LEU A 231 14.16 -24.38 -10.76
C LEU A 231 13.21 -24.27 -9.56
N ALA A 232 12.31 -25.25 -9.35
CA ALA A 232 11.43 -25.26 -8.18
C ALA A 232 12.24 -25.36 -6.87
N ALA A 233 13.26 -26.21 -6.86
CA ALA A 233 14.17 -26.33 -5.73
C ALA A 233 14.93 -25.01 -5.47
N MET A 234 15.56 -24.44 -6.50
CA MET A 234 16.33 -23.19 -6.38
C MET A 234 15.48 -21.97 -6.01
N ALA A 235 14.27 -21.86 -6.57
CA ALA A 235 13.35 -20.76 -6.28
C ALA A 235 12.60 -20.93 -4.95
N LEU A 236 12.85 -22.03 -4.21
CA LEU A 236 12.16 -22.36 -2.95
C LEU A 236 10.63 -22.39 -3.14
N MET A 237 10.18 -23.11 -4.17
CA MET A 237 8.77 -23.18 -4.58
C MET A 237 8.29 -24.62 -4.76
N LYS A 238 7.00 -24.86 -4.51
CA LYS A 238 6.35 -26.11 -4.92
C LYS A 238 6.03 -26.06 -6.40
N GLN A 239 6.25 -27.17 -7.11
CA GLN A 239 6.08 -27.26 -8.56
C GLN A 239 4.70 -26.78 -9.10
N PRO A 240 3.54 -27.12 -8.49
CA PRO A 240 2.25 -26.65 -9.00
C PRO A 240 2.08 -25.12 -9.00
N GLY A 241 2.70 -24.43 -8.03
CA GLY A 241 2.72 -22.98 -7.98
C GLY A 241 3.68 -22.38 -9.00
N LEU A 242 4.83 -23.02 -9.21
CA LEU A 242 5.83 -22.59 -10.18
C LEU A 242 5.30 -22.69 -11.62
N THR A 243 4.61 -23.77 -12.00
CA THR A 243 4.09 -23.94 -13.38
C THR A 243 3.25 -22.74 -13.82
N LYS A 244 2.33 -22.25 -12.96
CA LYS A 244 1.49 -21.09 -13.25
C LYS A 244 2.29 -19.79 -13.43
N VAL A 245 3.37 -19.63 -12.66
CA VAL A 245 4.27 -18.49 -12.79
C VAL A 245 5.02 -18.57 -14.12
N LEU A 246 5.56 -19.75 -14.45
CA LEU A 246 6.26 -19.98 -15.71
C LEU A 246 5.35 -19.77 -16.93
N ASP A 247 4.11 -20.25 -16.90
CA ASP A 247 3.15 -20.06 -18.00
C ASP A 247 2.87 -18.57 -18.26
N ARG A 248 2.71 -17.79 -17.19
CA ARG A 248 2.55 -16.34 -17.27
C ARG A 248 3.80 -15.68 -17.86
N MET A 249 4.97 -16.00 -17.32
CA MET A 249 6.23 -15.40 -17.76
C MET A 249 6.58 -15.77 -19.20
N GLU A 250 6.23 -16.97 -19.66
CA GLU A 250 6.39 -17.39 -21.06
C GLU A 250 5.43 -16.64 -21.97
N ARG A 251 4.15 -16.55 -21.61
CA ARG A 251 3.15 -15.74 -22.34
C ARG A 251 3.55 -14.28 -22.44
N ASP A 252 4.11 -13.72 -21.38
CA ASP A 252 4.55 -12.33 -21.32
C ASP A 252 5.94 -12.14 -21.99
N GLY A 253 6.54 -13.23 -22.48
CA GLY A 253 7.74 -13.25 -23.30
C GLY A 253 9.05 -13.08 -22.52
N PHE A 254 9.06 -13.31 -21.21
CA PHE A 254 10.25 -13.18 -20.36
C PHE A 254 11.13 -14.43 -20.37
N LEU A 255 10.55 -15.61 -20.56
CA LEU A 255 11.29 -16.86 -20.66
C LEU A 255 10.73 -17.73 -21.79
N LYS A 256 11.45 -18.78 -22.14
CA LYS A 256 11.05 -19.79 -23.10
C LYS A 256 11.38 -21.19 -22.59
N ARG A 257 10.53 -22.16 -22.92
CA ARG A 257 10.80 -23.58 -22.74
C ARG A 257 11.48 -24.17 -23.98
N GLN A 258 12.53 -24.96 -23.78
CA GLN A 258 13.26 -25.65 -24.85
C GLN A 258 13.50 -27.11 -24.47
N ASN A 259 13.37 -28.02 -25.43
CA ASN A 259 13.78 -29.41 -25.23
C ASN A 259 15.30 -29.48 -25.11
N ALA A 260 15.82 -30.17 -24.10
CA ALA A 260 17.25 -30.35 -23.92
C ALA A 260 17.84 -31.06 -25.15
N SER A 261 19.02 -30.64 -25.57
CA SER A 261 19.73 -31.20 -26.72
C SER A 261 20.09 -32.68 -26.53
N GLU A 262 20.38 -33.08 -25.29
CA GLU A 262 20.82 -34.42 -24.92
C GLU A 262 19.65 -35.37 -24.59
N ASP A 263 18.54 -34.84 -24.08
CA ASP A 263 17.31 -35.59 -23.81
C ASP A 263 16.08 -34.79 -24.21
N ARG A 264 15.47 -35.16 -25.33
CA ARG A 264 14.27 -34.50 -25.88
C ARG A 264 13.04 -34.61 -24.96
N ARG A 265 13.06 -35.48 -23.95
CA ARG A 265 12.01 -35.60 -22.94
C ARG A 265 12.16 -34.57 -21.82
N ARG A 266 13.32 -33.94 -21.69
CA ARG A 266 13.60 -32.93 -20.67
C ARG A 266 13.34 -31.53 -21.20
N VAL A 267 12.41 -30.81 -20.57
CA VAL A 267 12.12 -29.40 -20.88
C VAL A 267 12.95 -28.51 -19.96
N THR A 268 13.69 -27.58 -20.57
CA THR A 268 14.60 -26.65 -19.91
C THR A 268 14.15 -25.21 -20.12
N LEU A 269 14.47 -24.35 -19.18
CA LEU A 269 14.02 -22.96 -19.12
C LEU A 269 15.16 -21.99 -19.40
N HIS A 270 14.86 -20.98 -20.22
CA HIS A 270 15.84 -19.98 -20.65
C HIS A 270 15.22 -18.59 -20.64
N LEU A 271 15.96 -17.59 -20.19
CA LEU A 271 15.50 -16.20 -20.30
C LEU A 271 15.54 -15.75 -21.76
N THR A 272 14.55 -14.96 -22.16
CA THR A 272 14.60 -14.23 -23.43
C THR A 272 15.43 -12.94 -23.24
N ALA A 273 15.74 -12.26 -24.36
CA ALA A 273 16.33 -10.91 -24.29
C ALA A 273 15.46 -9.94 -23.48
N LYS A 274 14.12 -10.06 -23.60
CA LYS A 274 13.16 -9.27 -22.81
C LYS A 274 13.24 -9.61 -21.32
N GLY A 275 13.33 -10.89 -20.95
CA GLY A 275 13.52 -11.31 -19.56
C GLY A 275 14.82 -10.78 -18.94
N ARG A 276 15.93 -10.86 -19.68
CA ARG A 276 17.23 -10.33 -19.25
C ARG A 276 17.20 -8.80 -19.07
N ALA A 277 16.57 -8.08 -20.00
CA ALA A 277 16.40 -6.64 -19.88
C ALA A 277 15.52 -6.27 -18.68
N ARG A 278 14.47 -7.06 -18.41
CA ARG A 278 13.55 -6.85 -17.28
C ARG A 278 14.23 -7.03 -15.93
N VAL A 279 15.10 -8.02 -15.78
CA VAL A 279 15.71 -8.35 -14.48
C VAL A 279 16.91 -7.46 -14.12
N LYS A 280 17.63 -6.93 -15.11
CA LYS A 280 18.84 -6.11 -14.90
C LYS A 280 18.68 -4.95 -13.90
N PRO A 281 17.66 -4.07 -13.99
CA PRO A 281 17.48 -3.00 -13.00
C PRO A 281 17.15 -3.53 -11.60
N VAL A 282 16.47 -4.67 -11.53
CA VAL A 282 16.07 -5.33 -10.27
C VAL A 282 17.29 -5.97 -9.59
N GLN A 283 18.19 -6.59 -10.37
CA GLN A 283 19.48 -7.10 -9.89
C GLN A 283 20.34 -5.97 -9.31
N ALA A 284 20.45 -4.83 -10.00
CA ALA A 284 21.20 -3.70 -9.49
C ALA A 284 20.64 -3.20 -8.14
N ALA A 285 19.31 -3.14 -8.01
CA ALA A 285 18.66 -2.81 -6.74
C ALA A 285 18.89 -3.88 -5.65
N ALA A 286 18.92 -5.17 -6.01
CA ALA A 286 19.20 -6.26 -5.08
C ALA A 286 20.64 -6.19 -4.54
N LEU A 287 21.62 -5.89 -5.39
CA LEU A 287 23.01 -5.71 -5.00
C LEU A 287 23.20 -4.48 -4.11
N ALA A 288 22.52 -3.36 -4.42
CA ALA A 288 22.53 -2.17 -3.57
C ALA A 288 21.90 -2.46 -2.19
N HIS A 289 20.81 -3.23 -2.16
CA HIS A 289 20.17 -3.68 -0.93
C HIS A 289 21.09 -4.56 -0.09
N GLU A 290 21.80 -5.52 -0.71
CA GLU A 290 22.81 -6.34 -0.03
C GLU A 290 23.92 -5.46 0.57
N ALA A 291 24.44 -4.50 -0.20
CA ALA A 291 25.51 -3.62 0.24
C ALA A 291 25.12 -2.79 1.48
N GLU A 292 23.89 -2.28 1.55
CA GLU A 292 23.42 -1.51 2.71
C GLU A 292 23.19 -2.42 3.92
N LEU A 293 22.60 -3.61 3.74
CA LEU A 293 22.43 -4.59 4.81
C LEU A 293 23.75 -5.03 5.44
N LEU A 294 24.78 -5.18 4.61
CA LEU A 294 26.09 -5.66 5.04
C LEU A 294 27.01 -4.54 5.53
N LYS A 295 26.60 -3.27 5.43
CA LYS A 295 27.43 -2.08 5.74
C LYS A 295 28.05 -2.09 7.13
N GLN A 296 27.36 -2.67 8.11
CA GLN A 296 27.83 -2.76 9.50
C GLN A 296 28.89 -3.85 9.75
N PHE A 297 29.11 -4.75 8.79
CA PHE A 297 30.07 -5.86 8.89
C PHE A 297 31.36 -5.53 8.14
N SER A 298 32.49 -5.97 8.69
CA SER A 298 33.78 -5.99 8.00
C SER A 298 33.80 -6.98 6.84
N ASP A 299 34.75 -6.84 5.91
CA ASP A 299 34.87 -7.74 4.75
C ASP A 299 35.08 -9.21 5.16
N SER A 300 35.85 -9.44 6.23
CA SER A 300 36.06 -10.77 6.81
C SER A 300 34.77 -11.38 7.36
N GLU A 301 33.96 -10.60 8.09
CA GLU A 301 32.67 -11.06 8.60
C GLU A 301 31.69 -11.37 7.46
N ARG A 302 31.65 -10.52 6.43
CA ARG A 302 30.82 -10.75 5.23
C ARG A 302 31.18 -12.06 4.55
N ALA A 303 32.47 -12.32 4.34
CA ALA A 303 32.95 -13.56 3.74
C ALA A 303 32.60 -14.78 4.61
N THR A 304 32.77 -14.66 5.92
CA THR A 304 32.46 -15.73 6.89
C THR A 304 30.97 -16.08 6.89
N ILE A 305 30.08 -15.09 6.86
CA ILE A 305 28.63 -15.30 6.82
C ILE A 305 28.25 -16.05 5.54
N LYS A 306 28.74 -15.60 4.37
CA LYS A 306 28.43 -16.23 3.08
C LYS A 306 28.92 -17.68 3.06
N HIS A 307 30.18 -17.91 3.44
CA HIS A 307 30.75 -19.24 3.49
C HIS A 307 29.98 -20.21 4.42
N ALA A 308 29.58 -19.75 5.61
CA ALA A 308 28.80 -20.57 6.53
C ALA A 308 27.41 -20.92 5.98
N LEU A 309 26.77 -19.99 5.25
CA LEU A 309 25.48 -20.26 4.60
C LEU A 309 25.63 -21.25 3.44
N ASP A 310 26.68 -21.12 2.62
CA ASP A 310 26.96 -22.05 1.52
C ASP A 310 27.14 -23.49 2.05
N LEU A 311 27.94 -23.67 3.12
CA LEU A 311 28.12 -24.98 3.76
C LEU A 311 26.79 -25.57 4.29
N LEU A 312 25.91 -24.74 4.85
CA LEU A 312 24.59 -25.19 5.33
C LEU A 312 23.64 -25.56 4.19
N ILE A 313 23.75 -24.90 3.04
CA ILE A 313 22.93 -25.20 1.86
C ILE A 313 23.41 -26.51 1.22
N ASP A 314 24.72 -26.66 1.01
CA ASP A 314 25.30 -27.83 0.36
C ASP A 314 25.12 -29.12 1.18
N SER A 315 25.30 -29.03 2.50
CA SER A 315 25.09 -30.18 3.40
C SER A 315 23.65 -30.67 3.40
N GLY A 316 22.66 -29.78 3.26
CA GLY A 316 21.25 -30.16 3.18
C GLY A 316 20.82 -30.76 1.84
N MET A 317 21.61 -30.60 0.77
CA MET A 317 21.36 -31.20 -0.54
C MET A 317 21.97 -32.61 -0.67
N ALA A 318 23.12 -32.85 -0.04
CA ALA A 318 23.81 -34.14 -0.11
C ALA A 318 23.03 -35.32 0.52
N GLU A 319 22.15 -35.06 1.49
CA GLU A 319 21.34 -36.11 2.13
C GLU A 319 20.15 -36.59 1.26
N LYS A 320 19.76 -35.86 0.21
CA LYS A 320 18.57 -36.19 -0.61
C LYS A 320 18.83 -37.04 -1.84
N ASP A 321 20.09 -37.19 -2.26
CA ASP A 321 20.46 -38.00 -3.43
C ASP A 321 20.78 -39.46 -3.05
N GLY A 322 20.53 -39.86 -1.80
CA GLY A 322 20.86 -41.18 -1.23
C GLY A 322 19.69 -42.02 -0.69
N GLU A 323 18.42 -41.63 -0.93
CA GLU A 323 17.21 -42.43 -0.61
C GLU A 323 16.39 -42.79 -1.86
#